data_AF-A0A7H4PIX0-F1
#
_entry.id   AF-A0A7H4PIX0-F1
#
_cell.length_a   1.000
_cell.length_b   1.000
_cell.length_c   1.000
_cell.angle_alpha   90.00
_cell.angle_beta   90.00
_cell.angle_gamma   90.00
#
_symmetry.space_group_name_H-M   'P 1'
#
loop_
_entity.id
_entity.type
_entity.pdbx_description
1 polymer ?
#
loop_
_entity_poly.entity_id
_entity_poly.type
_entity_poly.pdbx_seq_one_letter_code
_entity_poly.pdbx_strand_id
1 'polypeptide(L)'
;MAAYQTRPDAHAVVHNHAVHSTAVSILNRPIPAIHYMIAAAGGNSIPCAPYATFGTRELSEHVAVALKNRKATLLQHHGLIACEENLGEGPVAGA
;
A
#
# COMPACT_ATOMS: atom_id res chain seq x y z
N MET A 1 -1.12 8.71 -9.60
CA MET A 1 -0.28 8.58 -10.80
C MET A 1 0.86 7.59 -10.61
N ALA A 2 1.74 7.75 -9.61
CA ALA A 2 2.88 6.85 -9.39
C ALA A 2 2.49 5.35 -9.34
N ALA A 3 1.39 5.01 -8.67
CA ALA A 3 0.86 3.65 -8.64
C ALA A 3 0.58 3.08 -10.06
N TYR A 4 -0.22 3.77 -10.88
CA TYR A 4 -0.54 3.37 -12.26
C TYR A 4 0.70 3.27 -13.17
N GLN A 5 1.71 4.12 -12.95
CA GLN A 5 2.97 4.06 -13.72
C GLN A 5 3.86 2.90 -13.30
N THR A 6 3.86 2.57 -12.00
CA THR A 6 4.68 1.49 -11.41
C THR A 6 4.08 0.12 -11.68
N ARG A 7 2.74 0.03 -11.63
CA ARG A 7 1.94 -1.17 -11.81
C ARG A 7 1.00 -0.95 -12.99
N PRO A 8 1.42 -1.25 -14.23
CA PRO A 8 0.58 -1.08 -15.42
C PRO A 8 -0.69 -1.95 -15.41
N ASP A 9 -0.72 -3.00 -14.60
CA ASP A 9 -1.87 -3.88 -14.35
C ASP A 9 -2.84 -3.33 -13.28
N ALA A 10 -2.47 -2.26 -12.56
CA ALA A 10 -3.40 -1.59 -11.66
C ALA A 10 -4.36 -0.72 -12.48
N HIS A 11 -5.65 -0.97 -12.35
CA HIS A 11 -6.71 -0.16 -12.97
C HIS A 11 -7.60 0.53 -11.91
N ALA A 12 -7.44 0.16 -10.64
CA ALA A 12 -8.07 0.82 -9.51
C ALA A 12 -7.06 1.05 -8.39
N VAL A 13 -7.16 2.21 -7.74
CA VAL A 13 -6.32 2.58 -6.58
C VAL A 13 -7.23 3.08 -5.47
N VAL A 14 -7.07 2.50 -4.28
CA VAL A 14 -7.73 2.95 -3.06
C VAL A 14 -6.68 3.47 -2.09
N HIS A 15 -6.92 4.68 -1.56
CA HIS A 15 -6.14 5.26 -0.48
C HIS A 15 -7.08 5.61 0.68
N ASN A 16 -6.68 5.25 1.89
CA ASN A 16 -7.41 5.62 3.10
C ASN A 16 -6.46 5.68 4.30
N HIS A 17 -6.98 6.17 5.42
CA HIS A 17 -6.28 6.24 6.71
C HIS A 17 -6.92 5.29 7.73
N ALA A 18 -7.20 4.05 7.33
CA ALA A 18 -7.79 3.04 8.21
C ALA A 18 -6.96 2.87 9.49
N VAL A 19 -7.62 2.92 10.65
CA VAL A 19 -6.97 3.08 11.98
C VAL A 19 -5.86 2.05 12.26
N HIS A 20 -6.08 0.77 11.95
CA HIS A 20 -5.10 -0.29 12.21
C HIS A 20 -3.88 -0.19 11.29
N SER A 21 -4.11 0.08 10.00
CA SER A 21 -3.02 0.29 9.02
C SER A 21 -2.18 1.51 9.39
N THR A 22 -2.82 2.61 9.76
CA THR A 22 -2.14 3.83 10.19
C THR A 22 -1.38 3.62 11.50
N ALA A 23 -1.93 2.87 12.46
CA ALA A 23 -1.23 2.56 13.70
C ALA A 23 0.07 1.78 13.45
N VAL A 24 0.05 0.79 12.55
CA VAL A 24 1.28 0.06 12.17
C VAL A 24 2.24 0.96 11.40
N SER A 25 1.73 1.83 10.53
CA SER A 25 2.60 2.72 9.74
C SER A 25 3.31 3.78 10.60
N ILE A 26 2.70 4.22 11.72
CA ILE A 26 3.36 5.09 12.71
C ILE A 26 4.60 4.40 13.31
N LEU A 27 4.57 3.07 13.47
CA LEU A 27 5.69 2.30 14.00
C LEU A 27 6.82 2.09 12.96
N ASN A 28 6.61 2.52 11.71
CA ASN A 28 7.54 2.28 10.59
C ASN A 28 7.96 0.80 10.47
N ARG A 29 6.98 -0.11 10.56
CA ARG A 29 7.22 -1.55 10.44
C ARG A 29 6.45 -2.11 9.24
N PRO A 30 7.05 -3.03 8.46
CA PRO A 30 6.27 -3.83 7.54
C PRO A 30 5.37 -4.78 8.33
N ILE A 31 4.27 -5.22 7.72
CA ILE A 31 3.46 -6.34 8.23
C ILE A 31 4.10 -7.64 7.73
N PRO A 32 4.64 -8.52 8.60
CA PRO A 32 5.19 -9.80 8.17
C PRO A 32 4.08 -10.83 7.91
N ALA A 33 4.44 -12.00 7.37
CA ALA A 33 3.52 -13.11 7.11
C ALA A 33 3.00 -13.79 8.40
N ILE A 34 2.17 -13.09 9.15
CA ILE A 34 1.48 -13.61 10.35
C ILE A 34 0.19 -14.36 10.00
N HIS A 35 -0.29 -14.23 8.77
CA HIS A 35 -1.48 -14.91 8.24
C HIS A 35 -1.29 -15.17 6.75
N TYR A 36 -1.82 -16.29 6.23
CA TYR A 36 -1.59 -16.71 4.84
C TYR A 36 -2.14 -15.72 3.81
N MET A 37 -3.21 -14.99 4.15
CA MET A 37 -3.82 -13.97 3.29
C MET A 37 -2.89 -12.80 2.95
N ILE A 38 -1.73 -12.68 3.59
CA ILE A 38 -0.67 -11.75 3.17
C ILE A 38 -0.29 -11.94 1.69
N ALA A 39 -0.42 -13.17 1.17
CA ALA A 39 -0.16 -13.53 -0.22
C ALA A 39 -1.05 -12.78 -1.21
N ALA A 40 -2.25 -12.35 -0.81
CA ALA A 40 -3.14 -11.56 -1.66
C ALA A 40 -2.51 -10.22 -2.09
N ALA A 41 -1.59 -9.67 -1.28
CA ALA A 41 -0.86 -8.46 -1.62
C ALA A 41 0.36 -8.70 -2.54
N GLY A 42 0.54 -9.92 -3.05
CA GLY A 42 1.60 -10.29 -3.99
C GLY A 42 2.93 -10.70 -3.34
N GLY A 43 2.93 -11.12 -2.07
CA GLY A 43 4.15 -11.59 -1.42
C GLY A 43 3.97 -12.04 0.04
N ASN A 44 5.06 -12.00 0.80
CA ASN A 44 5.12 -12.43 2.20
C ASN A 44 5.09 -11.25 3.21
N SER A 45 4.75 -10.04 2.75
CA SER A 45 4.74 -8.84 3.58
C SER A 45 3.94 -7.69 2.96
N ILE A 46 3.46 -6.77 3.80
CA ILE A 46 3.08 -5.41 3.38
C ILE A 46 4.21 -4.45 3.76
N PRO A 47 4.90 -3.83 2.79
CA PRO A 47 5.96 -2.86 3.09
C PRO A 47 5.40 -1.59 3.74
N CYS A 48 6.28 -0.83 4.40
CA CYS A 48 5.99 0.52 4.88
C CYS A 48 6.91 1.49 4.15
N ALA A 49 6.35 2.31 3.28
CA ALA A 49 7.07 3.34 2.54
C ALA A 49 7.46 4.47 3.49
N PRO A 50 8.71 4.99 3.44
CA PRO A 50 9.15 6.07 4.31
C PRO A 50 8.29 7.33 4.17
N TYR A 51 8.18 8.08 5.26
CA TYR A 51 7.42 9.32 5.28
C TYR A 51 8.01 10.34 4.29
N ALA A 52 7.12 11.03 3.59
CA ALA A 52 7.38 12.30 2.92
C ALA A 52 6.07 13.11 2.95
N THR A 53 6.17 14.44 2.86
CA THR A 53 4.98 15.30 2.92
C THR A 53 3.98 14.90 1.82
N PHE A 54 2.69 14.86 2.16
CA PHE A 54 1.63 14.50 1.21
C PHE A 54 1.64 15.43 -0.01
N GLY A 55 1.30 14.90 -1.19
CA GLY A 55 1.28 15.66 -2.45
C GLY A 55 2.65 15.92 -3.08
N THR A 56 3.75 15.44 -2.48
CA THR A 56 5.11 15.61 -3.03
C THR A 56 5.50 14.52 -4.04
N ARG A 57 6.50 14.86 -4.86
CA ARG A 57 7.20 13.90 -5.73
C ARG A 57 7.91 12.80 -4.92
N GLU A 58 8.56 13.19 -3.82
CA GLU A 58 9.28 12.28 -2.94
C GLU A 58 8.37 11.16 -2.40
N LEU A 59 7.16 11.51 -1.94
CA LEU A 59 6.18 10.50 -1.52
C LEU A 59 5.80 9.57 -2.68
N SER A 60 5.64 10.13 -3.87
CA SER A 60 5.32 9.35 -5.08
C SER A 60 6.43 8.35 -5.44
N GLU A 61 7.70 8.72 -5.26
CA GLU A 61 8.86 7.86 -5.49
C GLU A 61 8.94 6.74 -4.45
N HIS A 62 8.71 7.03 -3.16
CA HIS A 62 8.63 6.01 -2.12
C HIS A 62 7.50 4.99 -2.39
N VAL A 63 6.34 5.47 -2.81
CA VAL A 63 5.20 4.62 -3.19
C VAL A 63 5.54 3.73 -4.39
N ALA A 64 6.18 4.29 -5.43
CA ALA A 64 6.59 3.53 -6.61
C ALA A 64 7.56 2.39 -6.26
N VAL A 65 8.56 2.66 -5.40
CA VAL A 65 9.49 1.62 -4.95
C VAL A 65 8.75 0.51 -4.18
N ALA A 66 7.86 0.89 -3.25
CA ALA A 66 7.14 -0.07 -2.41
C ALA A 66 6.14 -0.94 -3.19
N LEU A 67 5.47 -0.37 -4.21
CA LEU A 67 4.47 -1.07 -5.02
C LEU A 67 5.07 -1.92 -6.15
N LYS A 68 6.36 -1.81 -6.46
CA LYS A 68 6.97 -2.53 -7.61
C LYS A 68 6.63 -4.03 -7.65
N ASN A 69 6.64 -4.68 -6.49
CA ASN A 69 6.34 -6.11 -6.34
C ASN A 69 5.22 -6.37 -5.31
N ARG A 70 4.36 -5.38 -5.05
CA ARG A 70 3.28 -5.47 -4.05
C ARG A 70 2.05 -4.72 -4.54
N LYS A 71 0.88 -5.27 -4.20
CA LYS A 71 -0.41 -4.62 -4.49
C LYS A 71 -0.83 -3.61 -3.42
N ALA A 72 -0.16 -3.58 -2.28
CA ALA A 72 -0.43 -2.62 -1.22
C ALA A 72 0.84 -2.22 -0.46
N THR A 73 0.85 -1.01 0.09
CA THR A 73 1.89 -0.53 1.01
C THR A 73 1.28 0.35 2.08
N LEU A 74 1.85 0.26 3.29
CA LEU A 74 1.68 1.29 4.30
C LEU A 74 2.49 2.54 3.91
N LEU A 75 2.06 3.68 4.41
CA LEU A 75 2.71 4.98 4.28
C LEU A 75 3.03 5.45 5.70
N GLN A 76 4.32 5.52 6.06
CA GLN A 76 4.75 5.86 7.42
C GLN A 76 4.07 7.17 7.90
N HIS A 77 3.51 7.16 9.11
CA HIS A 77 2.73 8.28 9.69
C HIS A 77 1.54 8.79 8.85
N HIS A 78 1.02 8.02 7.89
CA HIS A 78 0.03 8.52 6.95
C HIS A 78 -1.16 7.55 6.76
N GLY A 79 -0.93 6.31 6.31
CA GLY A 79 -2.04 5.38 6.06
C GLY A 79 -1.67 4.23 5.15
N LEU A 80 -2.56 3.89 4.22
CA LEU A 80 -2.39 2.78 3.28
C LEU A 80 -2.77 3.20 1.85
N ILE A 81 -2.10 2.60 0.87
CA ILE A 81 -2.53 2.59 -0.53
C ILE A 81 -2.54 1.14 -1.04
N ALA A 82 -3.60 0.79 -1.77
CA ALA A 82 -3.77 -0.52 -2.42
C ALA A 82 -4.20 -0.34 -3.89
N CYS A 83 -3.81 -1.28 -4.74
CA CYS A 83 -4.01 -1.23 -6.18
C CYS A 83 -4.40 -2.61 -6.72
N GLU A 84 -5.43 -2.66 -7.57
CA GLU A 84 -5.95 -3.90 -8.17
C GLU A 84 -6.48 -3.65 -9.59
N GLU A 85 -6.88 -4.73 -10.28
CA GLU A 85 -7.42 -4.71 -11.65
C GLU A 85 -8.80 -4.04 -11.76
N ASN A 86 -9.54 -3.91 -10.65
CA ASN A 86 -10.83 -3.22 -10.60
C ASN A 86 -11.19 -2.82 -9.16
N LEU A 87 -12.26 -2.03 -8.99
CA LEU A 87 -12.72 -1.57 -7.67
C LEU A 87 -13.36 -2.68 -6.82
N GLY A 88 -13.81 -3.77 -7.43
CA GLY A 88 -14.45 -4.89 -6.73
C GLY A 88 -13.46 -5.84 -6.04
N GLU A 89 -12.21 -5.87 -6.50
CA GLU A 89 -11.18 -6.83 -6.05
C GLU A 89 -10.21 -6.30 -5.00
N GLY A 90 -10.51 -5.14 -4.37
CA GLY A 90 -9.65 -4.62 -3.31
C GLY A 90 -9.72 -5.44 -2.01
N PRO A 91 -8.66 -5.47 -1.19
CA PRO A 91 -8.66 -6.04 0.17
C PRO A 91 -9.60 -5.31 1.17
N VAL A 92 -10.51 -4.46 0.65
CA VAL A 92 -11.46 -3.62 1.38
C VAL A 92 -12.89 -4.18 1.37
N ALA A 93 -13.11 -5.39 0.83
CA ALA A 93 -14.44 -6.00 0.70
C ALA A 93 -15.11 -6.44 2.03
N GLY A 94 -14.69 -5.94 3.20
CA GLY A 94 -15.25 -6.38 4.47
C GLY A 94 -14.77 -5.63 5.72
N ALA A 95 -14.64 -4.30 5.65
CA ALA A 95 -14.55 -3.43 6.82
C ALA A 95 -15.71 -2.44 6.83
#